data_AF-A0A0C1N9P2-F1
#
_entry.id   AF-A0A0C1N9P2-F1
#
_cell.length_a   1.000
_cell.length_b   1.000
_cell.length_c   1.000
_cell.angle_alpha   90.00
_cell.angle_beta   90.00
_cell.angle_gamma   90.00
#
_symmetry.space_group_name_H-M   'P 1'
#
loop_
_entity.id
_entity.type
_entity.pdbx_description
1 polymer ?
#
loop_
_entity_poly.entity_id
_entity_poly.type
_entity_poly.pdbx_seq_one_letter_code
_entity_poly.pdbx_strand_id
1 'polypeptide(L)'
;MARPSYGPEAKKRAKRLLEVLLMYATDELGEFNEAALDALRPQVQIRWQTENRLVVRTKVRFLIALTSLESEQNSLNGEQIKEALKRFEDFLEILEDNRASRGGSETWHFTLKLWYSRWDKEANLRQFDTEWETRRPEKSKLGDKGERGDKGDKGEIFLCSPPSSPSVSPNWQQLCRSTLEAQNQRRLTTNPLTSLDGLSFELDEVYVPLGLMERKHRDRRSEDVSPVQGSQLYEAEDRVVTQTFTPDEFLEQVLRQRRSKRIAIVGEPGAGKTTLLQRIAFWVLDNTEDLPVWVSLADLQGKTL
;
A
#
# COMPACT_ATOMS: atom_id res chain seq x y z
N MET A 1 -15.09 -35.76 7.49
CA MET A 1 -14.37 -34.48 7.46
C MET A 1 -13.28 -34.52 8.52
N ALA A 2 -12.02 -34.29 8.16
CA ALA A 2 -10.92 -34.27 9.13
C ALA A 2 -11.14 -33.14 10.16
N ARG A 3 -10.83 -33.42 11.42
CA ARG A 3 -10.96 -32.43 12.50
C ARG A 3 -10.08 -31.21 12.18
N PRO A 4 -10.57 -29.98 12.37
CA PRO A 4 -9.73 -28.81 12.18
C PRO A 4 -8.54 -28.84 13.16
N SER A 5 -7.32 -28.82 12.62
CA SER A 5 -6.10 -28.76 13.41
C SER A 5 -5.76 -27.31 13.70
N TYR A 6 -5.61 -26.99 14.99
CA TYR A 6 -5.14 -25.69 15.49
C TYR A 6 -3.76 -25.81 16.16
N GLY A 7 -3.08 -26.93 15.93
CA GLY A 7 -1.79 -27.27 16.54
C GLY A 7 -0.61 -26.45 15.99
N PRO A 8 0.60 -26.70 16.51
CA PRO A 8 1.80 -25.93 16.15
C PRO A 8 2.15 -26.03 14.67
N GLU A 9 1.89 -27.16 14.01
CA GLU A 9 2.09 -27.30 12.57
C GLU A 9 1.14 -26.45 11.74
N ALA A 10 -0.14 -26.40 12.10
CA ALA A 10 -1.14 -25.58 11.40
C ALA A 10 -0.81 -24.09 11.55
N LYS A 11 -0.37 -23.68 12.75
CA LYS A 11 0.16 -22.34 13.03
C LYS A 11 1.35 -22.01 12.12
N LYS A 12 2.35 -22.90 12.07
CA LYS A 12 3.56 -22.70 11.26
C LYS A 12 3.22 -22.51 9.78
N ARG A 13 2.33 -23.35 9.22
CA ARG A 13 1.89 -23.25 7.81
C ARG A 13 1.12 -21.96 7.53
N ALA A 14 0.19 -21.60 8.42
CA ALA A 14 -0.60 -20.39 8.28
C ALA A 14 0.27 -19.12 8.41
N LYS A 15 1.17 -19.08 9.39
CA LYS A 15 2.14 -17.98 9.55
C LYS A 15 3.01 -17.82 8.31
N ARG A 16 3.50 -18.94 7.77
CA ARG A 16 4.34 -18.96 6.58
C ARG A 16 3.62 -18.38 5.36
N LEU A 17 2.36 -18.77 5.14
CA LEU A 17 1.57 -18.21 4.05
C LEU A 17 1.38 -16.70 4.22
N LEU A 18 1.11 -16.22 5.44
CA LEU A 18 0.96 -14.80 5.72
C LEU A 18 2.27 -14.04 5.45
N GLU A 19 3.38 -14.55 5.93
CA GLU A 19 4.72 -13.97 5.73
C GLU A 19 5.05 -13.82 4.24
N VAL A 20 4.89 -14.88 3.45
CA VAL A 20 5.15 -14.85 1.99
C VAL A 20 4.24 -13.83 1.28
N LEU A 21 2.97 -13.75 1.66
CA LEU A 21 2.05 -12.76 1.10
C LEU A 21 2.46 -11.32 1.45
N LEU A 22 2.93 -11.07 2.67
CA LEU A 22 3.42 -9.76 3.09
C LEU A 22 4.70 -9.38 2.35
N MET A 23 5.68 -10.28 2.28
CA MET A 23 6.93 -10.03 1.55
C MET A 23 6.70 -9.80 0.06
N TYR A 24 5.78 -10.56 -0.55
CA TYR A 24 5.39 -10.32 -1.94
C TYR A 24 4.71 -8.94 -2.10
N ALA A 25 3.88 -8.54 -1.15
CA ALA A 25 3.18 -7.26 -1.18
C ALA A 25 4.08 -6.04 -0.90
N THR A 26 5.22 -6.24 -0.23
CA THR A 26 6.24 -5.22 0.04
C THR A 26 7.44 -5.27 -0.91
N ASP A 27 7.41 -6.17 -1.90
CA ASP A 27 8.48 -6.42 -2.89
C ASP A 27 9.82 -6.90 -2.29
N GLU A 28 9.79 -7.43 -1.06
CA GLU A 28 10.95 -8.02 -0.39
C GLU A 28 11.37 -9.38 -0.97
N LEU A 29 10.55 -9.98 -1.85
CA LEU A 29 10.86 -11.26 -2.50
C LEU A 29 11.82 -11.16 -3.70
N GLY A 30 12.12 -9.93 -4.17
CA GLY A 30 12.97 -9.69 -5.34
C GLY A 30 14.39 -10.24 -5.22
N GLU A 31 14.90 -10.43 -4.00
CA GLU A 31 16.28 -10.84 -3.75
C GLU A 31 16.55 -12.33 -4.02
N PHE A 32 15.51 -13.18 -4.03
CA PHE A 32 15.69 -14.65 -4.06
C PHE A 32 15.73 -15.23 -5.47
N ASN A 33 14.82 -14.80 -6.36
CA ASN A 33 14.74 -15.30 -7.74
C ASN A 33 13.87 -14.38 -8.63
N GLU A 34 14.52 -13.37 -9.21
CA GLU A 34 13.88 -12.33 -10.05
C GLU A 34 13.12 -12.93 -11.25
N ALA A 35 13.72 -13.89 -11.97
CA ALA A 35 13.10 -14.50 -13.14
C ALA A 35 11.84 -15.31 -12.82
N ALA A 36 11.84 -16.05 -11.70
CA ALA A 36 10.65 -16.78 -11.26
C ALA A 36 9.57 -15.82 -10.72
N LEU A 37 9.97 -14.72 -10.08
CA LEU A 37 9.07 -13.69 -9.58
C LEU A 37 8.35 -12.96 -10.72
N ASP A 38 9.06 -12.63 -11.80
CA ASP A 38 8.49 -11.99 -12.99
C ASP A 38 7.42 -12.85 -13.68
N ALA A 39 7.63 -14.18 -13.70
CA ALA A 39 6.62 -15.10 -14.21
C ALA A 39 5.34 -15.15 -13.33
N LEU A 40 5.45 -14.82 -12.04
CA LEU A 40 4.35 -14.83 -11.08
C LEU A 40 3.62 -13.48 -10.96
N ARG A 41 4.29 -12.35 -11.24
CA ARG A 41 3.71 -10.99 -11.26
C ARG A 41 2.37 -10.87 -12.00
N PRO A 42 2.19 -11.40 -13.22
CA PRO A 42 0.89 -11.31 -13.91
C PRO A 42 -0.18 -12.24 -13.31
N GLN A 43 0.21 -13.24 -12.53
CA GLN A 43 -0.67 -14.30 -12.01
C GLN A 43 -1.09 -14.09 -10.55
N VAL A 44 -0.33 -13.29 -9.79
CA VAL A 44 -0.61 -12.95 -8.39
C VAL A 44 -0.86 -11.45 -8.31
N GLN A 45 -2.13 -11.06 -8.34
CA GLN A 45 -2.52 -9.66 -8.22
C GLN A 45 -2.69 -9.31 -6.75
N ILE A 46 -1.90 -8.36 -6.26
CA ILE A 46 -2.03 -7.82 -4.92
C ILE A 46 -2.28 -6.31 -4.99
N ARG A 47 -3.19 -5.82 -4.15
CA ARG A 47 -3.50 -4.40 -4.03
C ARG A 47 -3.78 -4.03 -2.58
N TRP A 48 -3.11 -3.00 -2.09
CA TRP A 48 -3.47 -2.37 -0.82
C TRP A 48 -4.73 -1.51 -1.02
N GLN A 49 -5.79 -1.80 -0.27
CA GLN A 49 -6.99 -0.96 -0.19
C GLN A 49 -6.81 0.16 0.85
N THR A 50 -6.12 -0.17 1.95
CA THR A 50 -5.69 0.75 3.02
C THR A 50 -4.35 0.21 3.54
N GLU A 51 -3.69 0.94 4.46
CA GLU A 51 -2.45 0.48 5.10
C GLU A 51 -2.55 -0.89 5.78
N ASN A 52 -3.75 -1.27 6.21
CA ASN A 52 -4.01 -2.51 6.94
C ASN A 52 -4.92 -3.47 6.17
N ARG A 53 -5.20 -3.21 4.88
CA ARG A 53 -6.09 -4.07 4.07
C ARG A 53 -5.43 -4.45 2.76
N LEU A 54 -5.14 -5.74 2.62
CA LEU A 54 -4.47 -6.32 1.47
C LEU A 54 -5.45 -7.17 0.65
N VAL A 55 -5.79 -6.72 -0.55
CA VAL A 55 -6.60 -7.48 -1.50
C VAL A 55 -5.69 -8.37 -2.33
N VAL A 56 -6.00 -9.67 -2.38
CA VAL A 56 -5.22 -10.67 -3.11
C VAL A 56 -6.14 -11.40 -4.08
N ARG A 57 -5.73 -11.48 -5.34
CA ARG A 57 -6.37 -12.28 -6.38
C ARG A 57 -5.35 -13.16 -7.08
N THR A 58 -5.52 -14.47 -6.97
CA THR A 58 -4.56 -15.44 -7.51
C THR A 58 -5.17 -16.84 -7.63
N LYS A 59 -4.38 -17.85 -8.01
CA LYS A 59 -4.73 -19.27 -7.96
C LYS A 59 -3.81 -19.99 -6.98
N VAL A 60 -4.29 -21.09 -6.38
CA VAL A 60 -3.51 -21.86 -5.39
C VAL A 60 -2.15 -22.29 -5.93
N ARG A 61 -2.06 -22.68 -7.21
CA ARG A 61 -0.79 -23.07 -7.86
C ARG A 61 0.29 -21.98 -7.82
N PHE A 62 -0.11 -20.71 -7.87
CA PHE A 62 0.83 -19.59 -7.82
C PHE A 62 1.24 -19.24 -6.38
N LEU A 63 0.35 -19.48 -5.41
CA LEU A 63 0.72 -19.42 -4.00
C LEU A 63 1.73 -20.52 -3.63
N ILE A 64 1.60 -21.73 -4.19
CA ILE A 64 2.61 -22.79 -4.02
C ILE A 64 3.96 -22.29 -4.55
N ALA A 65 3.99 -21.80 -5.80
CA ALA A 65 5.20 -21.29 -6.42
C ALA A 65 5.85 -20.17 -5.59
N LEU A 66 5.06 -19.21 -5.08
CA LEU A 66 5.54 -18.15 -4.20
C LEU A 66 6.18 -18.70 -2.92
N THR A 67 5.56 -19.68 -2.27
CA THR A 67 6.13 -20.25 -1.03
C THR A 67 7.43 -21.00 -1.25
N SER A 68 7.65 -21.51 -2.48
CA SER A 68 8.87 -22.21 -2.87
C SER A 68 10.03 -21.29 -3.25
N LEU A 69 9.81 -19.99 -3.47
CA LEU A 69 10.85 -19.06 -3.92
C LEU A 69 11.95 -18.85 -2.87
N GLU A 70 11.61 -18.84 -1.59
CA GLU A 70 12.57 -18.53 -0.52
C GLU A 70 13.33 -19.78 -0.04
N SER A 71 12.68 -20.96 0.00
CA SER A 71 13.30 -22.22 0.43
C SER A 71 12.39 -23.42 0.13
N GLU A 72 12.93 -24.47 -0.50
CA GLU A 72 12.18 -25.69 -0.81
C GLU A 72 11.66 -26.41 0.44
N GLN A 73 12.39 -26.35 1.56
CA GLN A 73 12.02 -27.00 2.84
C GLN A 73 10.80 -26.38 3.53
N ASN A 74 10.41 -25.15 3.18
CA ASN A 74 9.25 -24.46 3.74
C ASN A 74 8.13 -24.24 2.70
N SER A 75 8.20 -24.93 1.56
CA SER A 75 7.15 -24.89 0.54
C SER A 75 5.85 -25.50 1.06
N LEU A 76 4.72 -24.88 0.70
CA LEU A 76 3.41 -25.34 1.11
C LEU A 76 2.68 -26.02 -0.04
N ASN A 77 2.06 -27.16 0.23
CA ASN A 77 1.22 -27.85 -0.75
C ASN A 77 -0.16 -27.19 -0.88
N GLY A 78 -0.86 -27.45 -1.99
CA GLY A 78 -2.15 -26.83 -2.27
C GLY A 78 -3.23 -27.08 -1.20
N GLU A 79 -3.22 -28.24 -0.54
CA GLU A 79 -4.12 -28.53 0.58
C GLU A 79 -3.78 -27.71 1.83
N GLN A 80 -2.49 -27.55 2.13
CA GLN A 80 -2.01 -26.76 3.26
C GLN A 80 -2.30 -25.27 3.08
N ILE A 81 -2.21 -24.75 1.85
CA ILE A 81 -2.59 -23.37 1.53
C ILE A 81 -4.09 -23.17 1.71
N LYS A 82 -4.92 -24.10 1.19
CA LYS A 82 -6.37 -24.03 1.39
C LYS A 82 -6.75 -24.13 2.86
N GLU A 83 -6.06 -24.96 3.63
CA GLU A 83 -6.22 -25.03 5.08
C GLU A 83 -5.86 -23.69 5.73
N ALA A 84 -4.69 -23.12 5.42
CA ALA A 84 -4.24 -21.84 5.97
C ALA A 84 -5.22 -20.69 5.65
N LEU A 85 -5.67 -20.58 4.39
CA LEU A 85 -6.68 -19.59 3.99
C LEU A 85 -8.00 -19.79 4.74
N LYS A 86 -8.42 -21.05 4.93
CA LYS A 86 -9.60 -21.35 5.74
C LYS A 86 -9.41 -20.93 7.20
N ARG A 87 -8.21 -21.09 7.77
CA ARG A 87 -7.89 -20.62 9.13
C ARG A 87 -7.89 -19.10 9.24
N PHE A 88 -7.47 -18.40 8.20
CA PHE A 88 -7.58 -16.95 8.16
C PHE A 88 -9.04 -16.47 8.18
N GLU A 89 -9.96 -17.22 7.55
CA GLU A 89 -11.40 -16.93 7.56
C GLU A 89 -12.08 -17.38 8.86
N ASP A 90 -11.93 -18.66 9.24
CA ASP A 90 -12.72 -19.33 10.29
C ASP A 90 -12.17 -19.17 11.71
N PHE A 91 -10.88 -18.90 11.86
CA PHE A 91 -10.22 -18.89 13.17
C PHE A 91 -9.69 -17.50 13.53
N LEU A 92 -8.88 -16.90 12.65
CA LEU A 92 -8.30 -15.57 12.90
C LEU A 92 -9.22 -14.43 12.47
N GLU A 93 -10.22 -14.70 11.63
CA GLU A 93 -11.17 -13.70 11.09
C GLU A 93 -10.48 -12.51 10.41
N ILE A 94 -9.27 -12.72 9.91
CA ILE A 94 -8.49 -11.73 9.18
C ILE A 94 -8.78 -11.77 7.68
N LEU A 95 -9.42 -12.84 7.16
CA LEU A 95 -9.71 -12.98 5.74
C LEU A 95 -11.20 -12.74 5.44
N GLU A 96 -11.46 -11.81 4.52
CA GLU A 96 -12.77 -11.62 3.89
C GLU A 96 -12.74 -12.26 2.49
N ASP A 97 -13.61 -13.25 2.24
CA ASP A 97 -13.73 -13.87 0.92
C ASP A 97 -14.56 -12.97 -0.01
N ASN A 98 -13.95 -12.48 -1.09
CA ASN A 98 -14.56 -11.59 -2.08
C ASN A 98 -15.01 -12.35 -3.34
N ARG A 99 -15.04 -13.69 -3.32
CA ARG A 99 -15.47 -14.48 -4.48
C ARG A 99 -16.98 -14.47 -4.62
N ALA A 100 -17.46 -14.23 -5.85
CA ALA A 100 -18.88 -14.33 -6.19
C ALA A 100 -19.44 -15.76 -6.07
N SER A 101 -18.59 -16.78 -6.26
CA SER A 101 -18.92 -18.19 -5.99
C SER A 101 -17.78 -18.87 -5.25
N ARG A 102 -18.11 -19.53 -4.13
CA ARG A 102 -17.17 -20.35 -3.35
C ARG A 102 -16.89 -21.72 -4.01
N GLY A 103 -17.71 -22.13 -4.97
CA GLY A 103 -17.60 -23.40 -5.70
C GLY A 103 -17.23 -23.21 -7.17
N GLY A 104 -16.30 -24.03 -7.68
CA GLY A 104 -15.97 -24.14 -9.11
C GLY A 104 -14.99 -23.10 -9.66
N SER A 105 -14.67 -22.03 -8.92
CA SER A 105 -13.65 -21.07 -9.35
C SER A 105 -12.27 -21.46 -8.84
N GLU A 106 -11.32 -21.64 -9.76
CA GLU A 106 -9.90 -21.85 -9.44
C GLU A 106 -9.25 -20.59 -8.85
N THR A 107 -9.87 -19.44 -9.09
CA THR A 107 -9.37 -18.13 -8.70
C THR A 107 -9.83 -17.80 -7.29
N TRP A 108 -8.87 -17.57 -6.41
CA TRP A 108 -9.05 -17.03 -5.08
C TRP A 108 -9.04 -15.51 -5.16
N HIS A 109 -9.99 -14.86 -4.49
CA HIS A 109 -10.08 -13.42 -4.37
C HIS A 109 -10.53 -13.10 -2.95
N PHE A 110 -9.66 -12.50 -2.16
CA PHE A 110 -9.92 -12.23 -0.74
C PHE A 110 -9.20 -10.96 -0.27
N THR A 111 -9.68 -10.39 0.82
CA THR A 111 -9.02 -9.28 1.53
C THR A 111 -8.46 -9.79 2.85
N LEU A 112 -7.19 -9.54 3.13
CA LEU A 112 -6.61 -9.69 4.46
C LEU A 112 -6.69 -8.37 5.23
N LYS A 113 -7.26 -8.42 6.43
CA LYS A 113 -7.24 -7.38 7.44
C LYS A 113 -6.06 -7.59 8.35
N LEU A 114 -5.04 -6.76 8.21
CA LEU A 114 -3.85 -6.76 9.03
C LEU A 114 -4.10 -5.94 10.31
N TRP A 115 -3.30 -6.23 11.34
CA TRP A 115 -3.38 -5.52 12.62
C TRP A 115 -2.59 -4.21 12.60
N TYR A 116 -1.47 -4.21 11.88
CA TYR A 116 -0.54 -3.08 11.76
C TYR A 116 -0.38 -2.65 10.30
N SER A 117 0.26 -1.50 10.11
CA SER A 117 0.55 -0.94 8.79
C SER A 117 1.41 -1.90 7.96
N ARG A 118 1.30 -1.80 6.64
CA ARG A 118 2.09 -2.59 5.66
C ARG A 118 3.60 -2.57 5.89
N TRP A 119 4.11 -1.53 6.55
CA TRP A 119 5.54 -1.35 6.84
C TRP A 119 6.00 -2.12 8.08
N ASP A 120 5.08 -2.53 8.96
CA ASP A 120 5.37 -3.22 10.22
C ASP A 120 5.08 -4.73 10.09
N LYS A 121 5.78 -5.40 9.16
CA LYS A 121 5.64 -6.84 8.91
C LYS A 121 5.85 -7.65 10.19
N GLU A 122 6.91 -7.37 10.95
CA GLU A 122 7.25 -8.09 12.17
C GLU A 122 6.16 -7.93 13.25
N ALA A 123 5.53 -6.76 13.33
CA ALA A 123 4.43 -6.52 14.27
C ALA A 123 3.19 -7.34 13.87
N ASN A 124 2.86 -7.39 12.58
CA ASN A 124 1.78 -8.25 12.07
C ASN A 124 2.04 -9.73 12.35
N LEU A 125 3.27 -10.21 12.18
CA LEU A 125 3.63 -11.61 12.46
C LEU A 125 3.63 -11.94 13.97
N ARG A 126 4.01 -10.99 14.83
CA ARG A 126 3.90 -11.15 16.30
C ARG A 126 2.44 -11.18 16.75
N GLN A 127 1.61 -10.30 16.19
CA GLN A 127 0.20 -10.26 16.54
C GLN A 127 -0.54 -11.50 16.05
N PHE A 128 -0.16 -12.03 14.88
CA PHE A 128 -0.60 -13.34 14.43
C PHE A 128 -0.33 -14.43 15.48
N ASP A 129 0.88 -14.48 16.05
CA ASP A 129 1.22 -15.48 17.05
C ASP A 129 0.37 -15.32 18.33
N THR A 130 0.17 -14.09 18.79
CA THR A 130 -0.66 -13.76 19.96
C THR A 130 -2.12 -14.15 19.76
N GLU A 131 -2.72 -13.75 18.65
CA GLU A 131 -4.11 -14.08 18.31
C GLU A 131 -4.31 -15.58 18.16
N TRP A 132 -3.33 -16.27 17.56
CA TRP A 132 -3.39 -17.72 17.42
C TRP A 132 -3.40 -18.43 18.78
N GLU A 133 -2.52 -18.06 19.71
CA GLU A 133 -2.49 -18.69 21.05
C GLU A 133 -3.68 -18.29 21.94
N THR A 134 -4.19 -17.07 21.77
CA THR A 134 -5.35 -16.58 22.52
C THR A 134 -6.61 -17.34 22.15
N ARG A 135 -6.81 -17.56 20.84
CA ARG A 135 -7.99 -18.26 20.31
C ARG A 135 -7.87 -19.79 20.39
N ARG A 136 -6.66 -20.32 20.63
CA ARG A 136 -6.40 -21.77 20.72
C ARG A 136 -7.16 -22.37 21.92
N PRO A 137 -8.08 -23.33 21.71
CA PRO A 137 -8.86 -23.92 22.79
C PRO A 137 -7.98 -24.72 23.77
N GLU A 138 -8.28 -24.61 25.07
CA GLU A 138 -7.56 -25.21 26.21
C GLU A 138 -7.21 -26.71 26.01
N LYS A 139 -8.09 -27.48 25.36
CA LYS A 139 -7.86 -28.91 25.07
C LYS A 139 -6.63 -29.19 24.21
N SER A 140 -6.21 -28.22 23.39
CA SER A 140 -4.99 -28.31 22.57
C SER A 140 -3.76 -27.72 23.24
N LYS A 141 -3.91 -27.00 24.37
CA LYS A 141 -2.82 -26.53 25.24
C LYS A 141 -2.27 -27.65 26.14
N LEU A 142 -3.08 -28.67 26.43
CA LEU A 142 -2.67 -29.82 27.25
C LEU A 142 -1.81 -30.87 26.52
N GLY A 143 -1.88 -30.95 25.18
CA GLY A 143 -1.12 -31.93 24.39
C GLY A 143 0.38 -31.64 24.26
N ASP A 144 0.84 -30.48 24.73
CA ASP A 144 2.22 -29.99 24.58
C ASP A 144 3.01 -30.04 25.91
N LYS A 145 2.38 -30.47 27.01
CA LYS A 145 3.01 -30.58 28.35
C LYS A 145 3.55 -31.96 28.69
N GLY A 146 3.63 -32.87 27.71
CA GLY A 146 4.07 -34.24 27.92
C GLY A 146 5.28 -34.60 27.08
N GLU A 147 6.41 -33.89 27.25
CA GLU A 147 7.77 -34.38 27.00
C GLU A 147 8.77 -33.21 27.10
N ARG A 148 9.14 -32.83 28.32
CA ARG A 148 10.53 -32.41 28.57
C ARG A 148 10.87 -32.61 30.03
N GLY A 149 11.64 -33.67 30.24
CA GLY A 149 12.28 -33.98 31.50
C GLY A 149 13.13 -32.81 31.99
N ASP A 150 12.86 -32.50 33.25
CA ASP A 150 13.74 -31.92 34.24
C ASP A 150 15.24 -32.18 33.98
N LYS A 151 16.00 -31.08 33.86
CA LYS A 151 17.33 -30.97 34.48
C LYS A 151 17.63 -29.49 34.67
N GLY A 152 17.64 -29.10 35.95
CA GLY A 152 17.73 -27.73 36.40
C GLY A 152 19.09 -27.05 36.28
N ASP A 153 18.98 -25.74 36.44
CA ASP A 153 19.83 -24.86 37.24
C ASP A 153 21.27 -24.61 36.75
N LYS A 154 21.52 -23.40 36.22
CA LYS A 154 22.02 -22.26 37.00
C LYS A 154 22.15 -21.02 36.13
N GLY A 155 21.74 -19.88 36.68
CA GLY A 155 21.77 -18.60 35.99
C GLY A 155 23.17 -18.05 35.81
N GLU A 156 23.36 -17.36 34.68
CA GLU A 156 24.29 -16.24 34.56
C GLU A 156 23.66 -15.19 33.63
N ILE A 157 23.50 -13.99 34.18
CA ILE A 157 23.00 -12.79 33.51
C ILE A 157 24.16 -12.25 32.68
N PHE A 158 24.13 -12.42 31.37
CA PHE A 158 25.04 -11.73 30.45
C PHE A 158 24.28 -10.63 29.70
N LEU A 159 24.47 -9.40 30.17
CA LEU A 159 24.24 -8.17 29.42
C LEU A 159 25.19 -8.18 28.21
N CYS A 160 24.66 -8.23 26.99
CA CYS A 160 25.40 -7.87 25.80
C CYS A 160 24.61 -6.84 24.99
N SER A 161 25.17 -5.64 25.00
CA SER A 161 24.82 -4.43 24.27
C SER A 161 24.69 -4.66 22.75
N PRO A 162 23.92 -3.81 22.05
CA PRO A 162 23.74 -3.89 20.61
C PRO A 162 25.04 -3.57 19.85
N PRO A 163 25.39 -4.30 18.78
CA PRO A 163 26.52 -3.93 17.94
C PRO A 163 26.19 -2.68 17.11
N SER A 164 26.91 -1.61 17.42
CA SER A 164 27.11 -0.43 16.58
C SER A 164 27.75 -0.81 15.25
N SER A 165 27.12 -0.52 14.11
CA SER A 165 27.48 0.53 13.11
C SER A 165 27.19 -0.02 11.69
N PRO A 166 27.06 0.79 10.62
CA PRO A 166 27.22 2.24 10.48
C PRO A 166 25.91 2.97 10.16
N SER A 167 25.84 4.26 10.50
CA SER A 167 24.77 5.17 10.11
C SER A 167 24.78 5.42 8.60
N VAL A 168 24.13 4.53 7.85
CA VAL A 168 23.67 4.84 6.49
C VAL A 168 22.51 5.80 6.66
N SER A 169 22.74 7.07 6.37
CA SER A 169 21.65 8.04 6.21
C SER A 169 20.63 7.45 5.22
N PRO A 170 19.35 7.26 5.59
CA PRO A 170 18.37 6.72 4.67
C PRO A 170 18.32 7.62 3.44
N ASN A 171 18.45 7.02 2.25
CA ASN A 171 18.36 7.74 0.99
C ASN A 171 16.89 8.14 0.76
N TRP A 172 16.48 9.27 1.34
CA TRP A 172 15.10 9.73 1.34
C TRP A 172 14.53 9.91 -0.08
N GLN A 173 15.35 10.25 -1.06
CA GLN A 173 14.91 10.34 -2.46
C GLN A 173 14.49 8.98 -3.02
N GLN A 174 15.26 7.92 -2.73
CA GLN A 174 14.90 6.56 -3.11
C GLN A 174 13.64 6.09 -2.40
N LEU A 175 13.46 6.45 -1.13
CA LEU A 175 12.24 6.13 -0.37
C LEU A 175 11.01 6.85 -0.96
N CYS A 176 11.13 8.13 -1.33
CA CYS A 176 10.05 8.88 -1.96
C CYS A 176 9.71 8.31 -3.34
N ARG A 177 10.72 7.93 -4.16
CA ARG A 177 10.51 7.24 -5.45
C ARG A 177 9.76 5.93 -5.27
N SER A 178 10.25 5.04 -4.41
CA SER A 178 9.61 3.74 -4.18
C SER A 178 8.19 3.88 -3.64
N THR A 179 7.93 4.89 -2.79
CA THR A 179 6.59 5.18 -2.28
C THR A 179 5.64 5.65 -3.38
N LEU A 180 6.07 6.58 -4.24
CA LEU A 180 5.26 7.09 -5.36
C LEU A 180 4.97 6.00 -6.40
N GLU A 181 5.95 5.14 -6.68
CA GLU A 181 5.79 3.97 -7.55
C GLU A 181 4.85 2.92 -6.94
N ALA A 182 5.03 2.58 -5.66
CA ALA A 182 4.18 1.63 -4.95
C ALA A 182 2.71 2.11 -4.84
N GLN A 183 2.48 3.41 -4.82
CA GLN A 183 1.14 4.00 -4.86
C GLN A 183 0.53 4.04 -6.28
N ASN A 184 1.20 3.46 -7.28
CA ASN A 184 0.80 3.45 -8.70
C ASN A 184 0.60 4.86 -9.30
N GLN A 185 1.29 5.89 -8.77
CA GLN A 185 1.11 7.27 -9.27
C GLN A 185 1.67 7.47 -10.69
N ARG A 186 2.50 6.54 -11.19
CA ARG A 186 2.95 6.52 -12.60
C ARG A 186 1.86 6.06 -13.59
N ARG A 187 0.80 5.41 -13.12
CA ARG A 187 -0.27 4.86 -13.99
C ARG A 187 -1.43 5.84 -14.08
N LEU A 188 -1.79 6.21 -15.31
CA LEU A 188 -2.89 7.16 -15.57
C LEU A 188 -4.29 6.55 -15.46
N THR A 189 -4.41 5.22 -15.51
CA THR A 189 -5.70 4.53 -15.41
C THR A 189 -5.92 4.00 -13.99
N THR A 190 -6.97 4.47 -13.34
CA THR A 190 -7.47 3.90 -12.07
C THR A 190 -8.31 2.63 -12.29
N ASN A 191 -8.66 2.33 -13.56
CA ASN A 191 -9.51 1.22 -13.94
C ASN A 191 -8.67 -0.02 -14.36
N PRO A 192 -8.72 -1.13 -13.59
CA PRO A 192 -7.99 -2.35 -13.92
C PRO A 192 -8.50 -3.09 -15.18
N LEU A 193 -9.61 -2.65 -15.77
CA LEU A 193 -10.15 -3.25 -17.00
C LEU A 193 -9.36 -2.86 -18.25
N THR A 194 -8.74 -1.67 -18.29
CA THR A 194 -7.93 -1.24 -19.45
C THR A 194 -6.55 -1.87 -19.48
N SER A 195 -6.04 -2.30 -18.32
CA SER A 195 -4.78 -3.05 -18.22
C SER A 195 -4.89 -4.49 -18.75
N LEU A 196 -6.11 -5.04 -18.80
CA LEU A 196 -6.38 -6.38 -19.35
C LEU A 196 -6.20 -6.45 -20.87
N ASP A 197 -6.37 -5.33 -21.58
CA ASP A 197 -6.18 -5.21 -23.03
C ASP A 197 -4.73 -4.87 -23.42
N GLY A 198 -3.78 -4.90 -22.47
CA GLY A 198 -2.37 -4.60 -22.73
C GLY A 198 -2.05 -3.11 -22.90
N LEU A 199 -2.99 -2.22 -22.60
CA LEU A 199 -2.81 -0.77 -22.65
C LEU A 199 -2.41 -0.24 -21.26
N SER A 200 -1.14 -0.42 -20.89
CA SER A 200 -0.55 0.34 -19.79
C SER A 200 0.01 1.64 -20.34
N PHE A 201 -0.68 2.74 -20.08
CA PHE A 201 -0.15 4.06 -20.40
C PHE A 201 0.67 4.57 -19.23
N GLU A 202 1.98 4.73 -19.45
CA GLU A 202 2.82 5.48 -18.51
C GLU A 202 2.45 6.96 -18.57
N LEU A 203 2.65 7.68 -17.46
CA LEU A 203 2.27 9.08 -17.36
C LEU A 203 2.86 9.92 -18.50
N ASP A 204 4.11 9.66 -18.87
CA ASP A 204 4.82 10.39 -19.91
C ASP A 204 4.33 10.09 -21.33
N GLU A 205 3.64 8.95 -21.54
CA GLU A 205 3.17 8.53 -22.87
C GLU A 205 1.83 9.16 -23.27
N VAL A 206 1.02 9.59 -22.30
CA VAL A 206 -0.37 10.07 -22.54
C VAL A 206 -0.61 11.47 -21.99
N TYR A 207 0.33 12.05 -21.25
CA TYR A 207 0.15 13.37 -20.68
C TYR A 207 0.00 14.45 -21.78
N VAL A 208 -1.13 15.15 -21.76
CA VAL A 208 -1.38 16.33 -22.60
C VAL A 208 -1.17 17.59 -21.74
N PRO A 209 -0.28 18.50 -22.14
CA PRO A 209 -0.08 19.78 -21.45
C PRO A 209 -1.37 20.60 -21.39
N LEU A 210 -1.85 20.84 -20.16
CA LEU A 210 -3.00 21.70 -19.90
C LEU A 210 -2.51 23.11 -19.55
N GLY A 211 -3.21 24.12 -20.05
CA GLY A 211 -2.95 25.51 -19.69
C GLY A 211 -3.31 25.77 -18.23
N LEU A 212 -2.35 26.28 -17.45
CA LEU A 212 -2.58 26.69 -16.07
C LEU A 212 -2.83 28.19 -16.02
N MET A 213 -3.81 28.62 -15.23
CA MET A 213 -4.12 30.03 -15.06
C MET A 213 -3.97 30.40 -13.58
N GLU A 214 -3.18 31.42 -13.29
CA GLU A 214 -3.12 31.97 -11.93
C GLU A 214 -4.34 32.85 -11.66
N ARG A 215 -5.07 32.50 -10.59
CA ARG A 215 -6.17 33.29 -10.08
C ARG A 215 -5.66 34.22 -9.00
N LYS A 216 -5.71 35.54 -9.23
CA LYS A 216 -5.56 36.50 -8.14
C LYS A 216 -6.73 36.38 -7.18
N HIS A 217 -6.42 36.11 -5.91
CA HIS A 217 -7.39 36.21 -4.84
C HIS A 217 -7.79 37.68 -4.72
N ARG A 218 -9.07 38.01 -4.95
CA ARG A 218 -9.59 39.30 -4.49
C ARG A 218 -9.58 39.25 -2.97
N ASP A 219 -8.93 40.22 -2.33
CA ASP A 219 -9.14 40.44 -0.90
C ASP A 219 -10.64 40.49 -0.64
N ARG A 220 -11.10 39.73 0.37
CA ARG A 220 -12.49 39.76 0.80
C ARG A 220 -12.84 41.22 1.08
N ARG A 221 -13.66 41.83 0.22
CA ARG A 221 -14.15 43.18 0.42
C ARG A 221 -14.89 43.19 1.76
N SER A 222 -14.50 44.13 2.62
CA SER A 222 -15.14 44.46 3.89
C SER A 222 -16.67 44.47 3.75
N GLU A 223 -17.37 43.98 4.79
CA GLU A 223 -18.80 43.62 4.82
C GLU A 223 -19.82 44.75 4.56
N ASP A 224 -19.40 45.93 4.09
CA ASP A 224 -20.30 47.06 3.83
C ASP A 224 -20.35 47.39 2.33
N VAL A 225 -21.13 46.63 1.57
CA VAL A 225 -21.51 47.00 0.19
C VAL A 225 -22.91 47.58 0.20
N SER A 226 -23.06 48.83 -0.25
CA SER A 226 -24.34 49.54 -0.26
C SER A 226 -25.37 48.83 -1.16
N PRO A 227 -26.69 48.89 -0.85
CA PRO A 227 -27.74 48.23 -1.64
C PRO A 227 -27.78 48.63 -3.12
N VAL A 228 -27.23 49.82 -3.45
CA VAL A 228 -27.17 50.37 -4.82
C VAL A 228 -26.07 49.71 -5.67
N GLN A 229 -25.05 49.12 -5.04
CA GLN A 229 -23.97 48.37 -5.71
C GLN A 229 -24.24 46.86 -5.79
N GLY A 230 -25.36 46.39 -5.22
CA GLY A 230 -25.71 44.97 -5.16
C GLY A 230 -25.93 44.32 -6.53
N SER A 231 -26.24 45.09 -7.57
CA SER A 231 -26.35 44.60 -8.95
C SER A 231 -24.99 44.23 -9.58
N GLN A 232 -23.88 44.81 -9.10
CA GLN A 232 -22.52 44.41 -9.52
C GLN A 232 -22.08 43.07 -8.94
N LEU A 233 -22.78 42.53 -7.92
CA LEU A 233 -22.51 41.18 -7.38
C LEU A 233 -22.98 40.06 -8.32
N TYR A 234 -23.90 40.36 -9.25
CA TYR A 234 -24.45 39.41 -10.23
C TYR A 234 -23.86 39.59 -11.63
N GLU A 235 -23.03 40.61 -11.86
CA GLU A 235 -22.18 40.60 -13.05
C GLU A 235 -21.24 39.42 -12.91
N ALA A 236 -21.27 38.51 -13.90
CA ALA A 236 -20.36 37.38 -13.98
C ALA A 236 -18.94 37.96 -14.00
N GLU A 237 -18.33 38.10 -12.82
CA GLU A 237 -17.05 38.77 -12.65
C GLU A 237 -16.04 38.07 -13.54
N ASP A 238 -15.65 38.74 -14.62
CA ASP A 238 -14.62 38.28 -15.54
C ASP A 238 -13.46 37.79 -14.69
N ARG A 239 -13.19 36.49 -14.81
CA ARG A 239 -12.04 35.84 -14.18
C ARG A 239 -10.84 36.69 -14.60
N VAL A 240 -10.28 37.48 -13.69
CA VAL A 240 -9.06 38.27 -13.96
C VAL A 240 -7.91 37.28 -14.08
N VAL A 241 -7.82 36.63 -15.24
CA VAL A 241 -6.74 35.73 -15.65
C VAL A 241 -5.50 36.61 -15.74
N THR A 242 -4.57 36.42 -14.81
CA THR A 242 -3.40 37.31 -14.73
C THR A 242 -2.28 36.80 -15.63
N GLN A 243 -2.03 35.49 -15.61
CA GLN A 243 -1.00 34.84 -16.40
C GLN A 243 -1.43 33.42 -16.74
N THR A 244 -1.09 32.99 -17.95
CA THR A 244 -1.23 31.62 -18.42
C THR A 244 0.16 30.99 -18.36
N PHE A 245 0.29 29.88 -17.66
CA PHE A 245 1.52 29.12 -17.56
C PHE A 245 1.37 27.83 -18.38
N THR A 246 2.41 27.47 -19.12
CA THR A 246 2.61 26.08 -19.49
C THR A 246 2.99 25.26 -18.25
N PRO A 247 2.75 23.93 -18.23
CA PRO A 247 3.11 23.10 -17.08
C PRO A 247 4.59 23.21 -16.70
N ASP A 248 5.50 23.28 -17.67
CA ASP A 248 6.94 23.37 -17.42
C ASP A 248 7.33 24.74 -16.84
N GLU A 249 6.74 25.83 -17.36
CA GLU A 249 6.91 27.16 -16.76
C GLU A 249 6.34 27.23 -15.35
N PHE A 250 5.22 26.58 -15.07
CA PHE A 250 4.67 26.50 -13.72
C PHE A 250 5.63 25.78 -12.77
N LEU A 251 6.17 24.63 -13.20
CA LEU A 251 7.15 23.86 -12.43
C LEU A 251 8.40 24.70 -12.13
N GLU A 252 8.98 25.35 -13.14
CA GLU A 252 10.18 26.16 -12.97
C GLU A 252 9.93 27.46 -12.19
N GLN A 253 8.88 28.22 -12.53
CA GLN A 253 8.68 29.54 -11.94
C GLN A 253 8.05 29.47 -10.55
N VAL A 254 7.15 28.52 -10.31
CA VAL A 254 6.39 28.47 -9.06
C VAL A 254 7.07 27.58 -8.01
N LEU A 255 7.62 26.43 -8.41
CA LEU A 255 8.24 25.49 -7.46
C LEU A 255 9.71 25.81 -7.18
N ARG A 256 10.48 26.29 -8.17
CA ARG A 256 11.91 26.61 -7.97
C ARG A 256 12.14 27.90 -7.19
N GLN A 257 11.15 28.80 -7.19
CA GLN A 257 11.15 29.94 -6.27
C GLN A 257 10.97 29.39 -4.84
N ARG A 258 12.07 29.17 -4.11
CA ARG A 258 12.16 28.68 -2.72
C ARG A 258 11.44 29.59 -1.69
N ARG A 259 10.15 29.84 -1.90
CA ARG A 259 9.24 30.56 -1.02
C ARG A 259 8.12 29.60 -0.66
N SER A 260 7.86 29.44 0.63
CA SER A 260 6.77 28.61 1.14
C SER A 260 5.41 29.18 0.71
N LYS A 261 4.91 28.76 -0.46
CA LYS A 261 3.61 29.14 -0.99
C LYS A 261 2.63 27.98 -0.81
N ARG A 262 1.46 28.27 -0.23
CA ARG A 262 0.33 27.33 -0.21
C ARG A 262 -0.40 27.48 -1.54
N ILE A 263 -0.32 26.45 -2.39
CA ILE A 263 -0.90 26.46 -3.73
C ILE A 263 -2.11 25.55 -3.75
N ALA A 264 -3.21 26.01 -4.33
CA ALA A 264 -4.40 25.21 -4.57
C ALA A 264 -4.67 25.13 -6.08
N ILE A 265 -4.75 23.92 -6.61
CA ILE A 265 -5.10 23.66 -8.01
C ILE A 265 -6.60 23.35 -8.07
N VAL A 266 -7.37 24.19 -8.76
CA VAL A 266 -8.83 24.09 -8.86
C VAL A 266 -9.24 23.92 -10.32
N GLY A 267 -10.25 23.11 -10.57
CA GLY A 267 -10.74 22.79 -11.90
C GLY A 267 -11.88 21.80 -11.86
N GLU A 268 -12.58 21.65 -12.98
CA GLU A 268 -13.75 20.77 -13.11
C GLU A 268 -13.39 19.29 -12.89
N PRO A 269 -14.36 18.44 -12.49
CA PRO A 269 -14.15 16.99 -12.49
C PRO A 269 -13.66 16.51 -13.86
N GLY A 270 -12.59 15.70 -13.89
CA GLY A 270 -12.00 15.23 -15.16
C GLY A 270 -11.00 16.19 -15.81
N ALA A 271 -10.80 17.42 -15.31
CA ALA A 271 -9.84 18.39 -15.87
C ALA A 271 -8.34 18.03 -15.64
N GLY A 272 -8.01 16.78 -15.30
CA GLY A 272 -6.61 16.34 -15.16
C GLY A 272 -5.86 16.84 -13.93
N LYS A 273 -6.54 17.36 -12.89
CA LYS A 273 -5.88 17.88 -11.67
C LYS A 273 -4.94 16.88 -10.99
N THR A 274 -5.44 15.65 -10.76
CA THR A 274 -4.65 14.59 -10.13
C THR A 274 -3.46 14.21 -11.02
N THR A 275 -3.68 14.12 -12.32
CA THR A 275 -2.64 13.84 -13.33
C THR A 275 -1.54 14.92 -13.33
N LEU A 276 -1.92 16.18 -13.20
CA LEU A 276 -0.97 17.28 -13.07
C LEU A 276 -0.15 17.19 -11.78
N LEU A 277 -0.79 16.87 -10.64
CA LEU A 277 -0.09 16.67 -9.37
C LEU A 277 0.89 15.50 -9.45
N GLN A 278 0.52 14.40 -10.11
CA GLN A 278 1.41 13.26 -10.33
C GLN A 278 2.65 13.70 -11.13
N ARG A 279 2.47 14.44 -12.23
CA ARG A 279 3.59 15.00 -13.01
C ARG A 279 4.49 15.89 -12.16
N ILE A 280 3.91 16.76 -11.34
CA ILE A 280 4.66 17.61 -10.40
C ILE A 280 5.50 16.75 -9.44
N ALA A 281 4.92 15.70 -8.85
CA ALA A 281 5.64 14.84 -7.91
C ALA A 281 6.87 14.17 -8.54
N PHE A 282 6.74 13.62 -9.75
CA PHE A 282 7.89 13.03 -10.46
C PHE A 282 8.90 14.08 -10.91
N TRP A 283 8.44 15.24 -11.41
CA TRP A 283 9.34 16.31 -11.81
C TRP A 283 10.20 16.79 -10.63
N VAL A 284 9.61 16.93 -9.43
CA VAL A 284 10.34 17.29 -8.20
C VAL A 284 11.39 16.23 -7.86
N LEU A 285 11.04 14.94 -7.93
CA LEU A 285 12.00 13.85 -7.68
C LEU A 285 13.19 13.81 -8.64
N ASP A 286 12.98 14.21 -9.90
CA ASP A 286 13.97 14.04 -10.96
C ASP A 286 14.84 15.29 -11.15
N ASN A 287 14.30 16.48 -10.87
CA ASN A 287 14.94 17.76 -11.16
C ASN A 287 15.37 18.54 -9.93
N THR A 288 14.99 18.11 -8.72
CA THR A 288 15.31 18.83 -7.48
C THR A 288 15.83 17.89 -6.39
N GLU A 289 16.47 18.47 -5.38
CA GLU A 289 16.84 17.75 -4.14
C GLU A 289 15.67 17.64 -3.15
N ASP A 290 14.51 18.21 -3.50
CA ASP A 290 13.34 18.26 -2.63
C ASP A 290 12.62 16.90 -2.57
N LEU A 291 11.93 16.65 -1.46
CA LEU A 291 11.26 15.39 -1.17
C LEU A 291 9.73 15.55 -1.33
N PRO A 292 9.12 15.02 -2.40
CA PRO A 292 7.67 15.06 -2.55
C PRO A 292 7.02 14.05 -1.61
N VAL A 293 6.04 14.53 -0.85
CA VAL A 293 5.18 13.72 0.01
C VAL A 293 3.78 13.76 -0.55
N TRP A 294 3.29 12.60 -1.00
CA TRP A 294 1.93 12.46 -1.51
C TRP A 294 0.99 11.97 -0.41
N VAL A 295 -0.07 12.73 -0.17
CA VAL A 295 -1.14 12.34 0.76
C VAL A 295 -2.47 12.36 0.01
N SER A 296 -3.08 11.18 -0.14
CA SER A 296 -4.45 11.09 -0.63
C SER A 296 -5.43 11.47 0.49
N LEU A 297 -6.33 12.41 0.22
CA LEU A 297 -7.36 12.79 1.19
C LEU A 297 -8.31 11.62 1.53
N ALA A 298 -8.46 10.64 0.63
CA ALA A 298 -9.24 9.44 0.90
C ALA A 298 -8.61 8.58 2.02
N ASP A 299 -7.28 8.60 2.14
CA ASP A 299 -6.55 7.80 3.12
C ASP A 299 -6.65 8.40 4.52
N LEU A 300 -6.87 9.72 4.61
CA LEU A 300 -7.01 10.44 5.88
C LEU A 300 -8.32 10.14 6.61
N GLN A 301 -9.34 9.58 5.95
CA GLN A 301 -10.64 9.20 6.56
C GLN A 301 -11.25 10.29 7.47
N GLY A 302 -11.08 11.57 7.12
CA GLY A 302 -11.61 12.71 7.89
C GLY A 302 -10.75 13.17 9.06
N LYS A 303 -9.55 12.62 9.25
CA LYS A 303 -8.55 13.12 10.20
C LYS A 303 -7.79 14.32 9.59
N THR A 304 -7.39 15.25 10.45
CA THR A 304 -6.54 16.39 10.06
C THR A 304 -5.08 15.96 9.96
N LEU A 305 -4.35 16.54 9.01
CA LEU A 305 -2.89 16.44 8.90
C LEU A 305 -2.19 17.23 10.00
#